data_AF-A0A0P1EYP0-F1
#
_entry.id   AF-A0A0P1EYP0-F1
#
_cell.length_a   1.000
_cell.length_b   1.000
_cell.length_c   1.000
_cell.angle_alpha   90.00
_cell.angle_beta   90.00
_cell.angle_gamma   90.00
#
_symmetry.space_group_name_H-M   'P 1'
#
loop_
_entity.id
_entity.type
_entity.pdbx_description
1 polymer ?
#
loop_
_entity_poly.entity_id
_entity_poly.type
_entity_poly.pdbx_seq_one_letter_code
_entity_poly.pdbx_strand_id
1 'polypeptide(L)'
;MSVPSPTLQLLLRLGFVEQAPEWGMPCVSYELPHLTLTCCDGINKHFREVVLVSGIYNNGRSLSEISYQIPPDLSTDENAAAWLVYVLRRDLDEIGPLPDWVSLGRANQMLVPMVAEQEAYRNRPACNIEADFARILRARMTALIAELASDASLRIEFDGSMLQAVVNKEAVKVPAEGIAWTGHIVVPSANAFKFPKRIAAQGTTLDFWDGLMGLGRRGYHAEWVEDGGHG
;
A
#
# COMPACT_ATOMS: atom_id res chain seq x y z
N MET A 1 -21.71 18.06 28.00
CA MET A 1 -21.38 17.74 26.60
C MET A 1 -19.97 17.20 26.59
N SER A 2 -19.77 16.03 25.98
CA SER A 2 -18.42 15.50 25.73
C SER A 2 -17.65 16.47 24.84
N VAL A 3 -16.34 16.59 25.09
CA VAL A 3 -15.46 17.44 24.29
C VAL A 3 -15.23 16.73 22.94
N PRO A 4 -15.37 17.40 21.79
CA PRO A 4 -15.11 16.79 20.50
C PRO A 4 -13.65 16.38 20.38
N SER A 5 -13.40 15.24 19.74
CA SER A 5 -12.04 14.76 19.45
C SER A 5 -11.21 15.78 18.65
N PRO A 6 -9.87 15.71 18.72
CA PRO A 6 -9.00 16.53 17.89
C PRO A 6 -9.38 16.50 16.41
N THR A 7 -9.75 15.34 15.88
CA THR A 7 -10.22 15.20 14.51
C THR A 7 -11.49 16.01 14.24
N LEU A 8 -12.52 15.94 15.08
CA LEU A 8 -13.73 16.76 14.86
C LEU A 8 -13.44 18.26 14.93
N GLN A 9 -12.52 18.69 15.80
CA GLN A 9 -12.09 20.09 15.87
C GLN A 9 -11.38 20.55 14.58
N LEU A 10 -10.63 19.66 13.93
CA LEU A 10 -10.07 19.91 12.59
C LEU A 10 -11.17 20.04 11.53
N LEU A 11 -12.17 19.16 11.56
CA LEU A 11 -13.27 19.21 10.60
C LEU A 11 -14.06 20.53 10.68
N LEU A 12 -14.27 21.07 11.90
CA LEU A 12 -14.87 22.40 12.07
C LEU A 12 -14.05 23.49 11.39
N ARG A 13 -12.71 23.43 11.46
CA ARG A 13 -11.82 24.37 10.75
C ARG A 13 -11.88 24.20 9.22
N LEU A 14 -12.16 23.00 8.73
CA LEU A 14 -12.40 22.71 7.31
C LEU A 14 -13.79 23.15 6.82
N GLY A 15 -14.61 23.75 7.69
CA GLY A 15 -15.92 24.29 7.34
C GLY A 15 -17.10 23.34 7.60
N PHE A 16 -16.89 22.25 8.33
CA PHE A 16 -18.01 21.45 8.85
C PHE A 16 -18.76 22.24 9.93
N VAL A 17 -20.03 21.92 10.11
CA VAL A 17 -20.91 22.57 11.08
C VAL A 17 -21.24 21.60 12.20
N GLU A 18 -21.26 22.07 13.45
CA GLU A 18 -21.70 21.28 14.59
C GLU A 18 -23.15 20.80 14.41
N GLN A 19 -23.38 19.55 14.75
CA GLN A 19 -24.71 18.95 14.80
C GLN A 19 -25.16 18.79 16.25
N ALA A 20 -26.48 18.74 16.46
CA ALA A 20 -27.01 18.32 17.74
C ALA A 20 -26.46 16.92 18.06
N PRO A 21 -25.99 16.65 19.29
CA PRO A 21 -25.35 15.37 19.60
C PRO A 21 -26.27 14.20 19.28
N GLU A 22 -25.87 13.34 18.34
CA GLU A 22 -26.61 12.12 18.07
C GLU A 22 -26.23 11.12 19.16
N TRP A 23 -27.20 10.61 19.91
CA TRP A 23 -26.96 9.64 21.01
C TRP A 23 -25.99 10.15 22.09
N GLY A 24 -25.85 11.48 22.23
CA GLY A 24 -24.92 12.11 23.16
C GLY A 24 -23.47 12.17 22.69
N MET A 25 -23.19 11.79 21.44
CA MET A 25 -21.87 11.87 20.83
C MET A 25 -21.71 13.18 20.04
N PRO A 26 -20.57 13.88 20.15
CA PRO A 26 -20.27 15.03 19.32
C PRO A 26 -20.26 14.64 17.85
N CYS A 27 -20.94 15.43 17.03
CA CYS A 27 -21.04 15.22 15.60
C CYS A 27 -20.89 16.55 14.86
N VAL A 28 -20.32 16.48 13.66
CA VAL A 28 -20.23 17.58 12.71
C VAL A 28 -20.70 17.10 11.34
N SER A 29 -21.20 18.00 10.51
CA SER A 29 -21.67 17.66 9.17
C SER A 29 -21.18 18.65 8.12
N TYR A 30 -21.06 18.19 6.89
CA TYR A 30 -20.81 19.02 5.73
C TYR A 30 -21.79 18.67 4.61
N GLU A 31 -22.42 19.70 4.04
CA GLU A 31 -23.33 19.54 2.92
C GLU A 31 -22.57 19.58 1.59
N LEU A 32 -22.56 18.45 0.89
CA LEU A 32 -22.09 18.33 -0.47
C LEU A 32 -23.31 18.16 -1.41
N PRO A 33 -23.15 18.45 -2.71
CA PRO A 33 -24.18 18.14 -3.69
C PRO A 33 -24.57 16.65 -3.64
N HIS A 34 -25.85 16.39 -3.37
CA HIS A 34 -26.42 15.04 -3.29
C HIS A 34 -25.87 14.15 -2.16
N LEU A 35 -25.18 14.73 -1.18
CA LEU A 35 -24.59 14.01 -0.05
C LEU A 35 -24.47 14.92 1.18
N THR A 36 -25.12 14.54 2.27
CA THR A 36 -24.78 15.06 3.59
C THR A 36 -23.74 14.13 4.22
N LEU A 37 -22.54 14.66 4.47
CA LEU A 37 -21.48 13.91 5.13
C LEU A 37 -21.50 14.22 6.62
N THR A 38 -21.68 13.19 7.44
CA THR A 38 -21.71 13.29 8.90
C THR A 38 -20.47 12.62 9.49
N CYS A 39 -19.85 13.29 10.47
CA CYS A 39 -18.71 12.78 11.20
C CYS A 39 -18.99 12.84 12.70
N CYS A 40 -19.01 11.69 13.37
CA CYS A 40 -19.33 11.58 14.79
C CYS A 40 -18.20 10.88 15.55
N ASP A 41 -17.90 11.36 16.75
CA ASP A 41 -17.06 10.61 17.68
C ASP A 41 -17.79 9.31 18.07
N GLY A 42 -17.04 8.24 18.25
CA GLY A 42 -17.64 6.97 18.64
C GLY A 42 -16.61 5.92 19.00
N ILE A 43 -17.10 4.70 19.21
CA ILE A 43 -16.30 3.53 19.52
C ILE A 43 -16.62 2.45 18.50
N ASN A 44 -15.58 1.86 17.90
CA ASN A 44 -15.77 0.80 16.92
C ASN A 44 -16.02 -0.58 17.57
N LYS A 45 -16.25 -1.60 16.74
CA LYS A 45 -16.48 -3.00 17.18
C LYS A 45 -15.33 -3.63 17.98
N HIS A 46 -14.15 -2.99 17.99
CA HIS A 46 -12.98 -3.42 18.75
C HIS A 46 -12.75 -2.58 20.01
N PHE A 47 -13.77 -1.83 20.45
CA PHE A 47 -13.70 -0.96 21.62
C PHE A 47 -12.59 0.11 21.54
N ARG A 48 -12.31 0.61 20.33
CA ARG A 48 -11.37 1.71 20.11
C ARG A 48 -12.12 2.97 19.68
N GLU A 49 -11.66 4.10 20.21
CA GLU A 49 -12.16 5.42 19.81
C GLU A 49 -11.86 5.67 18.33
N VAL A 50 -12.85 6.20 17.61
CA VAL A 50 -12.79 6.51 16.18
C VAL A 50 -13.70 7.71 15.90
N VAL A 51 -13.47 8.37 14.76
CA VAL A 51 -14.50 9.22 14.13
C VAL A 51 -15.18 8.40 13.03
N LEU A 52 -16.48 8.19 13.19
CA LEU A 52 -17.33 7.54 12.20
C LEU A 52 -17.70 8.56 11.14
N VAL A 53 -17.36 8.29 9.89
CA VAL A 53 -17.72 9.10 8.74
C VAL A 53 -18.81 8.37 7.97
N SER A 54 -19.99 8.98 7.87
CA SER A 54 -21.17 8.38 7.24
C SER A 54 -21.89 9.34 6.31
N GLY A 55 -22.61 8.80 5.35
CA GLY A 55 -23.45 9.57 4.43
C GLY A 55 -24.03 8.69 3.34
N ILE A 56 -25.06 9.18 2.66
CA ILE A 56 -25.65 8.51 1.50
C ILE A 56 -25.53 9.46 0.32
N TYR A 57 -24.77 9.06 -0.70
CA TYR A 57 -24.71 9.79 -1.96
C TYR A 57 -25.81 9.28 -2.89
N ASN A 58 -26.64 10.20 -3.40
CA ASN A 58 -27.73 9.86 -4.29
C ASN A 58 -28.03 10.99 -5.30
N ASN A 59 -27.60 10.79 -6.55
CA ASN A 59 -27.88 11.71 -7.66
C ASN A 59 -29.05 11.23 -8.56
N GLY A 60 -29.79 10.19 -8.15
CA GLY A 60 -30.87 9.55 -8.91
C GLY A 60 -30.42 8.53 -9.96
N ARG A 61 -29.13 8.47 -10.31
CA ARG A 61 -28.52 7.48 -11.22
C ARG A 61 -27.56 6.54 -10.50
N SER A 62 -26.87 7.08 -9.50
CA SER A 62 -25.94 6.41 -8.61
C SER A 62 -26.47 6.49 -7.18
N LEU A 63 -26.34 5.39 -6.44
CA LEU A 63 -26.62 5.31 -5.00
C LEU A 63 -25.46 4.60 -4.33
N SER A 64 -24.84 5.26 -3.36
CA SER A 64 -23.75 4.68 -2.57
C SER A 64 -23.83 5.09 -1.11
N GLU A 65 -23.41 4.18 -0.25
CA GLU A 65 -23.27 4.41 1.19
C GLU A 65 -21.81 4.70 1.51
N ILE A 66 -21.57 5.79 2.22
CA ILE A 66 -20.31 6.13 2.85
C ILE A 66 -20.40 5.65 4.29
N SER A 67 -19.49 4.75 4.67
CA SER A 67 -19.40 4.21 6.03
C SER A 67 -17.96 3.83 6.30
N TYR A 68 -17.21 4.75 6.91
CA TYR A 68 -15.78 4.61 7.19
C TYR A 68 -15.44 5.05 8.61
N GLN A 69 -14.27 4.61 9.08
CA GLN A 69 -13.69 5.02 10.36
C GLN A 69 -12.38 5.74 10.06
N ILE A 70 -12.18 6.90 10.70
CA ILE A 70 -10.92 7.64 10.66
C ILE A 70 -10.38 7.82 12.08
N PRO A 71 -9.06 8.07 12.25
CA PRO A 71 -8.47 8.27 13.57
C PRO A 71 -9.10 9.46 14.31
N PRO A 72 -9.32 9.38 15.64
CA PRO A 72 -9.87 10.48 16.43
C PRO A 72 -8.83 11.56 16.78
N ASP A 73 -7.55 11.27 16.58
CA ASP A 73 -6.39 12.03 17.05
C ASP A 73 -5.57 12.64 15.90
N LEU A 74 -6.20 12.95 14.76
CA LEU A 74 -5.52 13.67 13.69
C LEU A 74 -5.07 15.05 14.20
N SER A 75 -3.92 15.51 13.72
CA SER A 75 -3.21 16.68 14.28
C SER A 75 -3.17 17.90 13.36
N THR A 76 -3.42 17.75 12.05
CA THR A 76 -3.35 18.86 11.08
C THR A 76 -4.53 18.85 10.11
N ASP A 77 -4.82 20.03 9.54
CA ASP A 77 -5.93 20.22 8.59
C ASP A 77 -5.68 19.41 7.31
N GLU A 78 -4.42 19.31 6.87
CA GLU A 78 -3.99 18.49 5.73
C GLU A 78 -4.29 17.01 5.94
N ASN A 79 -4.03 16.49 7.15
CA ASN A 79 -4.23 15.09 7.48
C ASN A 79 -5.74 14.76 7.50
N ALA A 80 -6.55 15.61 8.16
CA ALA A 80 -8.01 15.47 8.16
C ALA A 80 -8.58 15.53 6.73
N ALA A 81 -8.15 16.50 5.93
CA ALA A 81 -8.56 16.64 4.54
C ALA A 81 -8.16 15.42 3.68
N ALA A 82 -6.94 14.89 3.87
CA ALA A 82 -6.46 13.71 3.15
C ALA A 82 -7.31 12.46 3.47
N TRP A 83 -7.65 12.25 4.75
CA TRP A 83 -8.55 11.18 5.18
C TRP A 83 -9.95 11.31 4.58
N LEU A 84 -10.53 12.52 4.56
CA LEU A 84 -11.85 12.74 3.94
C LEU A 84 -11.84 12.41 2.44
N VAL A 85 -10.83 12.88 1.71
CA VAL A 85 -10.68 12.57 0.28
C VAL A 85 -10.50 11.06 0.07
N TYR A 86 -9.74 10.39 0.93
CA TYR A 86 -9.59 8.94 0.87
C TYR A 86 -10.92 8.22 1.11
N VAL A 87 -11.70 8.65 2.11
CA VAL A 87 -13.03 8.09 2.42
C VAL A 87 -13.97 8.22 1.22
N LEU A 88 -13.98 9.38 0.57
CA LEU A 88 -14.86 9.70 -0.55
C LEU A 88 -14.35 9.26 -1.92
N ARG A 89 -13.17 8.63 -2.01
CA ARG A 89 -12.44 8.35 -3.27
C ARG A 89 -13.25 7.67 -4.39
N ARG A 90 -14.37 7.02 -4.08
CA ARG A 90 -15.24 6.35 -5.07
C ARG A 90 -16.27 7.29 -5.68
N ASP A 91 -16.75 8.25 -4.91
CA ASP A 91 -17.89 9.11 -5.26
C ASP A 91 -17.45 10.55 -5.55
N LEU A 92 -16.23 10.93 -5.13
CA LEU A 92 -15.73 12.30 -5.19
C LEU A 92 -15.76 12.91 -6.59
N ASP A 93 -15.53 12.13 -7.65
CA ASP A 93 -15.56 12.63 -9.03
C ASP A 93 -16.99 12.88 -9.55
N GLU A 94 -18.01 12.30 -8.90
CA GLU A 94 -19.44 12.55 -9.20
C GLU A 94 -20.03 13.66 -8.31
N ILE A 95 -19.28 14.13 -7.30
CA ILE A 95 -19.68 15.21 -6.40
C ILE A 95 -19.10 16.53 -6.94
N GLY A 96 -19.96 17.46 -7.34
CA GLY A 96 -19.52 18.77 -7.85
C GLY A 96 -20.56 19.86 -7.61
N PRO A 97 -20.15 21.09 -7.19
CA PRO A 97 -18.78 21.59 -7.02
C PRO A 97 -18.04 21.02 -5.80
N LEU A 98 -16.71 20.90 -5.92
CA LEU A 98 -15.84 20.39 -4.85
C LEU A 98 -15.34 21.54 -3.95
N PRO A 99 -15.34 21.37 -2.62
CA PRO A 99 -14.82 22.38 -1.69
C PRO A 99 -13.30 22.41 -1.60
N ASP A 100 -12.73 23.50 -1.07
CA ASP A 100 -11.28 23.74 -1.04
C ASP A 100 -10.48 22.66 -0.29
N TRP A 101 -11.06 22.08 0.77
CA TRP A 101 -10.43 21.01 1.52
C TRP A 101 -10.21 19.75 0.68
N VAL A 102 -10.96 19.54 -0.42
CA VAL A 102 -10.70 18.43 -1.34
C VAL A 102 -9.36 18.62 -2.06
N SER A 103 -9.06 19.83 -2.52
CA SER A 103 -7.77 20.13 -3.15
C SER A 103 -6.62 19.97 -2.16
N LEU A 104 -6.80 20.43 -0.91
CA LEU A 104 -5.84 20.25 0.17
C LEU A 104 -5.59 18.75 0.44
N GLY A 105 -6.65 17.96 0.54
CA GLY A 105 -6.55 16.52 0.80
C GLY A 105 -5.92 15.75 -0.36
N ARG A 106 -6.21 16.13 -1.61
CA ARG A 106 -5.57 15.54 -2.81
C ARG A 106 -4.06 15.77 -2.82
N ALA A 107 -3.61 16.98 -2.47
CA ALA A 107 -2.19 17.31 -2.39
C ALA A 107 -1.45 16.54 -1.29
N ASN A 108 -2.18 16.06 -0.26
CA ASN A 108 -1.62 15.42 0.94
C ASN A 108 -2.03 13.94 1.10
N GLN A 109 -2.42 13.25 0.01
CA GLN A 109 -2.92 11.86 0.07
C GLN A 109 -1.94 10.88 0.74
N MET A 110 -0.63 11.14 0.66
CA MET A 110 0.41 10.32 1.30
C MET A 110 0.39 10.37 2.84
N LEU A 111 -0.37 11.29 3.46
CA LEU A 111 -0.58 11.29 4.91
C LEU A 111 -1.50 10.16 5.37
N VAL A 112 -2.30 9.58 4.46
CA VAL A 112 -3.14 8.42 4.76
C VAL A 112 -2.26 7.15 4.69
N PRO A 113 -2.09 6.39 5.78
CA PRO A 113 -1.17 5.26 5.83
C PRO A 113 -1.41 4.23 4.73
N MET A 114 -2.68 3.95 4.42
CA MET A 114 -3.08 3.00 3.38
C MET A 114 -2.65 3.44 1.98
N VAL A 115 -2.63 4.75 1.72
CA VAL A 115 -2.17 5.30 0.44
C VAL A 115 -0.65 5.27 0.39
N ALA A 116 0.03 5.69 1.45
CA ALA A 116 1.48 5.64 1.55
C ALA A 116 2.02 4.21 1.37
N GLU A 117 1.40 3.23 2.03
CA GLU A 117 1.76 1.82 1.91
C GLU A 117 1.49 1.30 0.50
N GLN A 118 0.37 1.67 -0.13
CA GLN A 118 0.07 1.26 -1.49
C GLN A 118 1.09 1.82 -2.50
N GLU A 119 1.48 3.09 -2.36
CA GLU A 119 2.51 3.71 -3.19
C GLU A 119 3.90 3.09 -2.94
N ALA A 120 4.27 2.84 -1.68
CA ALA A 120 5.49 2.13 -1.36
C ALA A 120 5.50 0.71 -1.96
N TYR A 121 4.37 -0.01 -1.90
CA TYR A 121 4.22 -1.34 -2.50
C TYR A 121 4.31 -1.31 -4.03
N ARG A 122 3.74 -0.29 -4.67
CA ARG A 122 3.85 -0.08 -6.13
C ARG A 122 5.29 0.16 -6.56
N ASN A 123 6.05 0.89 -5.74
CA ASN A 123 7.45 1.22 -5.98
C ASN A 123 8.44 0.19 -5.43
N ARG A 124 7.96 -0.95 -4.93
CA ARG A 124 8.83 -2.00 -4.39
C ARG A 124 9.76 -2.56 -5.48
N PRO A 125 10.94 -3.10 -5.11
CA PRO A 125 11.79 -3.82 -6.03
C PRO A 125 11.02 -5.00 -6.65
N ALA A 126 10.78 -4.95 -7.95
CA ALA A 126 10.09 -6.01 -8.68
C ALA A 126 10.60 -6.11 -10.13
N CYS A 127 10.57 -7.30 -10.68
CA CYS A 127 10.82 -7.57 -12.10
C CYS A 127 9.97 -8.75 -12.58
N ASN A 128 9.67 -8.79 -13.87
CA ASN A 128 8.97 -9.87 -14.54
C ASN A 128 9.95 -10.68 -15.40
N ILE A 129 9.91 -11.99 -15.25
CA ILE A 129 10.75 -12.93 -15.99
C ILE A 129 9.83 -13.73 -16.90
N GLU A 130 10.03 -13.64 -18.22
CA GLU A 130 9.25 -14.41 -19.19
C GLU A 130 9.41 -15.93 -18.97
N ALA A 131 8.44 -16.70 -19.45
CA ALA A 131 8.35 -18.13 -19.13
C ALA A 131 9.60 -18.93 -19.54
N ASP A 132 10.21 -18.64 -20.69
CA ASP A 132 11.39 -19.35 -21.17
C ASP A 132 12.62 -19.05 -20.31
N PHE A 133 12.82 -17.78 -19.97
CA PHE A 133 13.89 -17.34 -19.08
C PHE A 133 13.69 -17.83 -17.65
N ALA A 134 12.45 -17.85 -17.15
CA ALA A 134 12.13 -18.40 -15.84
C ALA A 134 12.40 -19.92 -15.78
N ARG A 135 12.20 -20.67 -16.87
CA ARG A 135 12.54 -22.10 -16.96
C ARG A 135 14.05 -22.31 -16.91
N ILE A 136 14.82 -21.47 -17.63
CA ILE A 136 16.28 -21.48 -17.60
C ILE A 136 16.79 -21.19 -16.19
N LEU A 137 16.30 -20.10 -15.59
CA LEU A 137 16.67 -19.70 -14.23
C LEU A 137 16.38 -20.82 -13.24
N ARG A 138 15.17 -21.41 -13.29
CA ARG A 138 14.81 -22.56 -12.47
C ARG A 138 15.79 -23.72 -12.61
N ALA A 139 16.06 -24.16 -13.84
CA ALA A 139 16.90 -25.33 -14.10
C ALA A 139 18.31 -25.13 -13.55
N ARG A 140 18.90 -23.95 -13.82
CA ARG A 140 20.25 -23.59 -13.37
C ARG A 140 20.31 -23.43 -11.85
N MET A 141 19.39 -22.67 -11.26
CA MET A 141 19.35 -22.47 -9.80
C MET A 141 19.09 -23.77 -9.04
N THR A 142 18.23 -24.66 -9.54
CA THR A 142 17.99 -25.96 -8.90
C THR A 142 19.26 -26.80 -8.85
N ALA A 143 20.06 -26.79 -9.93
CA ALA A 143 21.34 -27.50 -9.98
C ALA A 143 22.37 -26.88 -9.02
N LEU A 144 22.47 -25.55 -8.97
CA LEU A 144 23.41 -24.84 -8.08
C LEU A 144 23.09 -25.03 -6.61
N ILE A 145 21.80 -25.11 -6.27
CA ILE A 145 21.35 -25.15 -4.87
C ILE A 145 21.39 -26.56 -4.27
N ALA A 146 21.31 -27.61 -5.09
CA ALA A 146 21.17 -28.99 -4.62
C ALA A 146 22.29 -29.44 -3.65
N GLU A 147 23.51 -28.92 -3.83
CA GLU A 147 24.71 -29.31 -3.06
C GLU A 147 25.16 -28.22 -2.07
N LEU A 148 24.32 -27.21 -1.80
CA LEU A 148 24.69 -26.11 -0.90
C LEU A 148 24.56 -26.45 0.57
N ALA A 149 25.52 -25.95 1.35
CA ALA A 149 25.39 -25.86 2.80
C ALA A 149 24.19 -24.98 3.20
N SER A 150 23.65 -25.23 4.39
CA SER A 150 22.41 -24.57 4.85
C SER A 150 22.52 -23.09 5.14
N ASP A 151 23.74 -22.59 5.30
CA ASP A 151 24.11 -21.20 5.60
C ASP A 151 24.56 -20.42 4.35
N ALA A 152 24.57 -21.04 3.17
CA ALA A 152 24.91 -20.34 1.94
C ALA A 152 23.82 -19.33 1.59
N SER A 153 24.20 -18.07 1.35
CA SER A 153 23.28 -17.01 0.95
C SER A 153 23.11 -16.92 -0.57
N LEU A 154 21.91 -16.54 -1.00
CA LEU A 154 21.56 -16.24 -2.39
C LEU A 154 21.37 -14.73 -2.52
N ARG A 155 22.16 -14.09 -3.38
CA ARG A 155 22.03 -12.67 -3.72
C ARG A 155 21.30 -12.52 -5.06
N ILE A 156 20.33 -11.61 -5.14
CA ILE A 156 19.57 -11.33 -6.37
C ILE A 156 19.61 -9.85 -6.67
N GLU A 157 19.98 -9.51 -7.90
CA GLU A 157 20.15 -8.16 -8.41
C GLU A 157 19.40 -8.00 -9.72
N PHE A 158 18.92 -6.79 -10.01
CA PHE A 158 18.28 -6.47 -11.28
C PHE A 158 18.67 -5.08 -11.76
N ASP A 159 19.28 -5.02 -12.95
CA ASP A 159 19.79 -3.77 -13.54
C ASP A 159 18.79 -3.03 -14.45
N GLY A 160 17.54 -3.50 -14.49
CA GLY A 160 16.50 -2.99 -15.40
C GLY A 160 16.35 -3.79 -16.69
N SER A 161 17.29 -4.69 -16.99
CA SER A 161 17.26 -5.54 -18.18
C SER A 161 17.61 -7.02 -17.90
N MET A 162 18.50 -7.25 -16.94
CA MET A 162 19.02 -8.56 -16.59
C MET A 162 18.88 -8.80 -15.10
N LEU A 163 18.22 -9.89 -14.75
CA LEU A 163 18.19 -10.43 -13.40
C LEU A 163 19.41 -11.33 -13.20
N GLN A 164 20.16 -11.07 -12.15
CA GLN A 164 21.33 -11.84 -11.76
C GLN A 164 21.11 -12.48 -10.39
N ALA A 165 21.16 -13.81 -10.34
CA ALA A 165 21.13 -14.59 -9.11
C ALA A 165 22.53 -15.17 -8.84
N VAL A 166 23.13 -14.84 -7.69
CA VAL A 166 24.48 -15.23 -7.31
C VAL A 166 24.46 -16.13 -6.09
N VAL A 167 25.12 -17.29 -6.18
CA VAL A 167 25.31 -18.21 -5.07
C VAL A 167 26.70 -18.85 -5.17
N ASN A 168 27.47 -18.87 -4.07
CA ASN A 168 28.83 -19.43 -4.03
C ASN A 168 29.76 -19.00 -5.19
N LYS A 169 29.73 -17.71 -5.56
CA LYS A 169 30.48 -17.10 -6.69
C LYS A 169 30.02 -17.51 -8.10
N GLU A 170 29.04 -18.39 -8.21
CA GLU A 170 28.39 -18.68 -9.49
C GLU A 170 27.21 -17.74 -9.70
N ALA A 171 27.04 -17.25 -10.93
CA ALA A 171 25.97 -16.34 -11.29
C ALA A 171 25.11 -16.94 -12.41
N VAL A 172 23.80 -16.92 -12.21
CA VAL A 172 22.82 -17.18 -13.27
C VAL A 172 22.20 -15.85 -13.67
N LYS A 173 22.30 -15.53 -14.95
CA LYS A 173 21.76 -14.28 -15.52
C LYS A 173 20.65 -14.61 -16.50
N VAL A 174 19.52 -13.93 -16.37
CA VAL A 174 18.40 -14.05 -17.31
C VAL A 174 17.79 -12.68 -17.62
N PRO A 175 17.30 -12.44 -18.85
CA PRO A 175 16.54 -11.25 -19.16
C PRO A 175 15.27 -11.13 -18.30
N ALA A 176 14.94 -9.91 -17.90
CA ALA A 176 13.72 -9.58 -17.18
C ALA A 176 13.28 -8.15 -17.48
N GLU A 177 12.01 -7.85 -17.25
CA GLU A 177 11.41 -6.53 -17.45
C GLU A 177 11.10 -5.87 -16.11
N GLY A 178 11.36 -4.58 -15.98
CA GLY A 178 11.04 -3.81 -14.79
C GLY A 178 11.91 -2.57 -14.65
N ILE A 179 11.87 -1.96 -13.47
CA ILE A 179 12.72 -0.82 -13.12
C ILE A 179 13.97 -1.35 -12.43
N ALA A 180 15.14 -0.82 -12.79
CA ALA A 180 16.40 -1.15 -12.14
C ALA A 180 16.31 -0.93 -10.62
N TRP A 181 16.89 -1.86 -9.86
CA TRP A 181 16.89 -1.82 -8.42
C TRP A 181 18.05 -0.97 -7.90
N THR A 182 17.84 -0.24 -6.81
CA THR A 182 18.88 0.56 -6.12
C THR A 182 19.63 -0.24 -5.05
N GLY A 183 19.58 -1.55 -5.15
CA GLY A 183 20.04 -2.48 -4.14
C GLY A 183 19.78 -3.92 -4.58
N HIS A 184 19.94 -4.84 -3.64
CA HIS A 184 19.83 -6.26 -3.91
C HIS A 184 19.16 -7.01 -2.79
N ILE A 185 18.58 -8.15 -3.14
CA ILE A 185 17.90 -9.04 -2.21
C ILE A 185 18.89 -10.12 -1.76
N VAL A 186 18.94 -10.38 -0.45
CA VAL A 186 19.72 -11.48 0.12
C VAL A 186 18.79 -12.47 0.80
N VAL A 187 18.79 -13.72 0.33
CA VAL A 187 18.13 -14.85 0.99
C VAL A 187 19.19 -15.59 1.81
N PRO A 188 19.13 -15.58 3.15
CA PRO A 188 20.20 -16.15 4.00
C PRO A 188 20.40 -17.66 3.83
N SER A 189 19.33 -18.40 3.51
CA SER A 189 19.37 -19.85 3.34
C SER A 189 18.97 -20.23 1.91
N ALA A 190 19.94 -20.19 0.99
CA ALA A 190 19.74 -20.53 -0.42
C ALA A 190 19.20 -21.95 -0.62
N ASN A 191 19.52 -22.90 0.27
CA ASN A 191 19.01 -24.28 0.22
C ASN A 191 17.48 -24.39 0.42
N ALA A 192 16.87 -23.39 1.09
CA ALA A 192 15.42 -23.30 1.27
C ALA A 192 14.72 -22.71 0.03
N PHE A 193 15.49 -22.06 -0.85
CA PHE A 193 14.97 -21.49 -2.09
C PHE A 193 14.56 -22.60 -3.05
N LYS A 194 13.29 -22.59 -3.44
CA LYS A 194 12.70 -23.63 -4.31
C LYS A 194 11.83 -22.98 -5.35
N PHE A 195 12.30 -22.92 -6.59
CA PHE A 195 11.53 -22.38 -7.70
C PHE A 195 10.12 -22.99 -7.82
N PRO A 196 9.10 -22.23 -8.24
CA PRO A 196 7.79 -22.77 -8.57
C PRO A 196 7.88 -23.95 -9.54
N LYS A 197 7.21 -25.06 -9.21
CA LYS A 197 7.19 -26.27 -10.06
C LYS A 197 6.54 -26.01 -11.43
N ARG A 198 5.53 -25.15 -11.46
CA ARG A 198 4.81 -24.72 -12.68
C ARG A 198 5.10 -23.24 -12.91
N ILE A 199 5.60 -22.92 -14.09
CA ILE A 199 5.81 -21.57 -14.57
C ILE A 199 4.65 -21.29 -15.53
N ALA A 200 3.93 -20.20 -15.28
CA ALA A 200 2.79 -19.82 -16.10
C ALA A 200 3.25 -19.34 -17.49
N ALA A 201 2.36 -19.34 -18.48
CA ALA A 201 2.72 -18.96 -19.85
C ALA A 201 3.22 -17.51 -19.93
N GLN A 202 2.67 -16.63 -19.10
CA GLN A 202 3.08 -15.24 -18.93
C GLN A 202 4.37 -15.04 -18.12
N GLY A 203 5.03 -16.12 -17.66
CA GLY A 203 6.23 -16.04 -16.85
C GLY A 203 5.97 -16.00 -15.34
N THR A 204 6.88 -15.37 -14.61
CA THR A 204 6.80 -15.19 -13.15
C THR A 204 7.33 -13.83 -12.74
N THR A 205 6.72 -13.24 -11.73
CA THR A 205 7.24 -12.03 -11.08
C THR A 205 8.18 -12.43 -9.96
N LEU A 206 9.24 -11.65 -9.78
CA LEU A 206 10.08 -11.65 -8.58
C LEU A 206 9.97 -10.26 -7.96
N ASP A 207 9.67 -10.20 -6.67
CA ASP A 207 9.59 -8.96 -5.93
C ASP A 207 10.14 -9.07 -4.50
N PHE A 208 10.30 -7.93 -3.85
CA PHE A 208 10.65 -7.83 -2.44
C PHE A 208 9.68 -6.90 -1.72
N TRP A 209 9.12 -7.36 -0.61
CA TRP A 209 8.28 -6.55 0.27
C TRP A 209 8.36 -7.04 1.70
N ASP A 210 8.55 -6.13 2.65
CA ASP A 210 8.45 -6.38 4.10
C ASP A 210 9.18 -7.65 4.57
N GLY A 211 10.48 -7.76 4.24
CA GLY A 211 11.32 -8.91 4.64
C GLY A 211 11.03 -10.22 3.89
N LEU A 212 10.22 -10.16 2.84
CA LEU A 212 9.89 -11.31 2.00
C LEU A 212 10.27 -11.06 0.55
N MET A 213 11.04 -11.98 -0.01
CA MET A 213 11.19 -12.10 -1.45
C MET A 213 10.08 -12.99 -2.01
N GLY A 214 9.28 -12.45 -2.92
CA GLY A 214 8.30 -13.19 -3.69
C GLY A 214 8.90 -13.74 -4.99
N LEU A 215 8.51 -14.96 -5.35
CA LEU A 215 8.73 -15.56 -6.66
C LEU A 215 7.45 -16.27 -7.10
N GLY A 216 6.66 -15.59 -7.91
CA GLY A 216 5.30 -16.02 -8.27
C GLY A 216 4.42 -16.10 -7.03
N ARG A 217 4.02 -17.32 -6.62
CA ARG A 217 3.20 -17.57 -5.42
C ARG A 217 4.00 -18.08 -4.22
N ARG A 218 5.33 -18.01 -4.27
CA ARG A 218 6.20 -18.47 -3.18
C ARG A 218 6.86 -17.27 -2.53
N GLY A 219 6.92 -17.27 -1.20
CA GLY A 219 7.66 -16.27 -0.43
C GLY A 219 8.85 -16.91 0.28
N TYR A 220 9.93 -16.15 0.43
CA TYR A 220 11.13 -16.54 1.18
C TYR A 220 11.54 -15.39 2.07
N HIS A 221 11.95 -15.70 3.30
CA HIS A 221 12.59 -14.71 4.16
C HIS A 221 13.86 -14.19 3.48
N ALA A 222 13.94 -12.87 3.38
CA ALA A 222 15.03 -12.20 2.71
C ALA A 222 15.26 -10.83 3.35
N GLU A 223 16.44 -10.29 3.10
CA GLU A 223 16.83 -8.94 3.51
C GLU A 223 17.05 -8.10 2.26
N TRP A 224 16.70 -6.82 2.35
CA TRP A 224 17.08 -5.84 1.36
C TRP A 224 18.38 -5.17 1.78
N VAL A 225 19.33 -5.11 0.87
CA VAL A 225 20.60 -4.43 1.07
C VAL A 225 20.69 -3.33 0.03
N GLU A 226 20.67 -2.07 0.49
CA GLU A 226 20.90 -0.93 -0.39
C GLU A 226 22.33 -0.97 -0.92
N ASP A 227 22.48 -0.75 -2.22
CA ASP A 227 23.82 -0.57 -2.78
C ASP A 227 24.30 0.81 -2.33
N GLY A 228 25.32 0.83 -1.47
CA GLY A 228 25.90 2.08 -0.98
C GLY A 228 26.30 2.96 -2.15
N GLY A 229 25.58 4.06 -2.35
CA GLY A 229 25.90 5.03 -3.39
C GLY A 229 27.32 5.55 -3.18
N HIS A 230 28.20 5.29 -4.15
CA HIS A 230 29.23 6.30 -4.43
C HIS A 230 28.46 7.51 -4.98
N GLY A 231 28.49 8.58 -4.19
CA GLY A 231 27.70 9.79 -4.40
C GLY A 231 27.98 10.56 -5.68
#